data_AF-A0A559QT40-F1
#
_entry.id   AF-A0A559QT40-F1
#
_cell.length_a   1.000
_cell.length_b   1.000
_cell.length_c   1.000
_cell.angle_alpha   90.00
_cell.angle_beta   90.00
_cell.angle_gamma   90.00
#
_symmetry.space_group_name_H-M   'P 1'
#
loop_
_entity.id
_entity.type
_entity.pdbx_description
1 polymer ?
#
loop_
_entity_poly.entity_id
_entity_poly.type
_entity_poly.pdbx_seq_one_letter_code
_entity_poly.pdbx_strand_id
1 'polypeptide(L)'
;MRWNNPSQTRLIGGHIHYRLLALPLKPPNHKQQSNSMKPQTFLIVLVVLALFSCRKPLPEEKLSYEGVWHSEEMKMHISANGTLAYKRFRNNSTTSINGTITTFEGDDFRVGVGPIATTFVVSKPPHQVDGTWVMVVDGVLLTKITN
;
A
#
# COMPACT_ATOMS: atom_id res chain seq x y z
N MET A 1 -3.97 -66.68 -49.65
CA MET A 1 -3.48 -66.72 -51.05
C MET A 1 -1.98 -66.53 -51.04
N ARG A 2 -1.26 -67.56 -51.51
CA ARG A 2 0.18 -67.61 -51.75
C ARG A 2 0.43 -66.96 -53.11
N TRP A 3 1.43 -66.09 -53.22
CA TRP A 3 2.12 -65.82 -54.47
C TRP A 3 3.62 -65.71 -54.20
N ASN A 4 4.41 -66.30 -55.08
CA ASN A 4 5.78 -66.76 -54.89
C ASN A 4 6.65 -66.28 -56.09
N ASN A 5 7.73 -65.55 -55.78
CA ASN A 5 9.07 -65.54 -56.45
C ASN A 5 9.16 -65.17 -57.96
N PRO A 6 10.33 -65.17 -58.64
CA PRO A 6 11.71 -64.73 -58.33
C PRO A 6 12.27 -63.73 -59.37
N SER A 7 13.36 -63.01 -59.05
CA SER A 7 14.52 -62.92 -59.97
C SER A 7 15.71 -62.17 -59.35
N GLN A 8 16.81 -62.91 -59.25
CA GLN A 8 18.18 -62.47 -58.98
C GLN A 8 18.75 -61.55 -60.07
N THR A 9 19.50 -60.51 -59.71
CA THR A 9 20.65 -60.05 -60.51
C THR A 9 21.69 -59.24 -59.70
N ARG A 10 22.87 -59.85 -59.53
CA ARG A 10 24.25 -59.34 -59.67
C ARG A 10 24.71 -58.02 -59.02
N LEU A 11 25.64 -58.22 -58.08
CA LEU A 11 26.92 -57.53 -57.84
C LEU A 11 27.35 -56.47 -58.88
N ILE A 12 27.64 -55.24 -58.42
CA ILE A 12 28.90 -54.55 -58.72
C ILE A 12 29.13 -53.39 -57.72
N GLY A 13 30.41 -53.17 -57.43
CA GLY A 13 30.89 -52.35 -56.33
C GLY A 13 30.61 -50.86 -56.46
N GLY A 14 30.75 -50.20 -55.32
CA GLY A 14 30.59 -48.75 -55.21
C GLY A 14 30.78 -48.32 -53.77
N HIS A 15 32.00 -48.48 -53.25
CA HIS A 15 32.39 -47.96 -51.95
C HIS A 15 32.45 -46.42 -52.06
N ILE A 16 31.32 -45.75 -51.84
CA ILE A 16 31.28 -44.29 -51.71
C ILE A 16 31.12 -43.97 -50.24
N HIS A 17 32.24 -43.62 -49.61
CA HIS A 17 32.26 -43.03 -48.28
C HIS A 17 31.60 -41.65 -48.35
N TYR A 18 30.32 -41.58 -48.02
CA TYR A 18 29.69 -40.32 -47.65
C TYR A 18 30.24 -39.93 -46.27
N ARG A 19 31.34 -39.18 -46.23
CA ARG A 19 31.69 -38.41 -45.02
C ARG A 19 30.62 -37.36 -44.85
N LEU A 20 29.65 -37.64 -43.98
CA LEU A 20 28.74 -36.63 -43.44
C LEU A 20 29.61 -35.57 -42.76
N LEU A 21 29.78 -34.41 -43.39
CA LEU A 21 30.31 -33.22 -42.74
C LEU A 21 29.25 -32.77 -41.73
N ALA A 22 29.38 -33.22 -40.49
CA ALA A 22 28.64 -32.65 -39.37
C ALA A 22 29.09 -31.19 -39.22
N LEU A 23 28.27 -30.26 -39.70
CA LEU A 23 28.40 -28.85 -39.37
C LEU A 23 28.27 -28.71 -37.85
N PRO A 24 29.21 -28.04 -37.15
CA PRO A 24 29.05 -27.80 -35.73
C PRO A 24 27.86 -26.85 -35.54
N LEU A 25 26.79 -27.36 -34.92
CA LEU A 25 25.69 -26.51 -34.45
C LEU A 25 26.27 -25.56 -33.39
N LYS A 26 26.45 -24.31 -33.78
CA LYS A 26 26.78 -23.21 -32.87
C LYS A 26 25.60 -23.06 -31.89
N PRO A 27 25.78 -23.27 -30.58
CA PRO A 27 24.70 -23.08 -29.63
C PRO A 27 24.34 -21.58 -29.53
N PRO A 28 23.06 -21.24 -29.28
CA PRO A 28 22.63 -19.85 -29.13
C PRO A 28 23.38 -19.19 -27.96
N ASN A 29 24.06 -18.09 -28.26
CA ASN A 29 24.77 -17.27 -27.30
C ASN A 29 23.75 -16.38 -26.57
N HIS A 30 23.02 -16.94 -25.59
CA HIS A 30 22.40 -16.10 -24.58
C HIS A 30 23.54 -15.54 -23.71
N LYS A 31 24.05 -14.36 -24.07
CA LYS A 31 24.70 -13.51 -23.07
C LYS A 31 23.61 -13.16 -22.07
N GLN A 32 23.50 -13.96 -21.04
CA GLN A 32 22.78 -13.61 -19.83
C GLN A 32 23.50 -12.36 -19.31
N GLN A 33 22.92 -11.21 -19.60
CA GLN A 33 23.40 -9.92 -19.13
C GLN A 33 23.10 -9.91 -17.63
N SER A 34 23.98 -10.56 -16.88
CA SER A 34 24.10 -10.44 -15.44
C SER A 34 24.49 -8.99 -15.19
N ASN A 35 23.49 -8.12 -15.16
CA ASN A 35 23.58 -6.86 -14.48
C ASN A 35 23.93 -7.24 -13.04
N SER A 36 25.22 -7.19 -12.72
CA SER A 36 25.72 -7.28 -11.36
C SER A 36 25.06 -6.11 -10.64
N MET A 37 23.91 -6.40 -10.01
CA MET A 37 23.20 -5.45 -9.17
C MET A 37 24.17 -5.13 -8.05
N LYS A 38 24.88 -4.01 -8.21
CA LYS A 38 25.72 -3.44 -7.16
C LYS A 38 24.83 -3.42 -5.90
N PRO A 39 25.32 -3.83 -4.73
CA PRO A 39 24.50 -3.85 -3.51
C PRO A 39 23.84 -2.50 -3.20
N GLN A 40 24.40 -1.43 -3.77
CA GLN A 40 23.89 -0.06 -3.77
C GLN A 40 22.52 0.14 -4.48
N THR A 41 22.21 -0.57 -5.57
CA THR A 41 20.89 -0.47 -6.24
C THR A 41 19.80 -1.26 -5.52
N PHE A 42 20.15 -2.33 -4.79
CA PHE A 42 19.19 -3.10 -3.99
C PHE A 42 18.67 -2.30 -2.79
N LEU A 43 19.54 -1.49 -2.16
CA LEU A 43 19.17 -0.59 -1.07
C LEU A 43 18.15 0.47 -1.49
N ILE A 44 18.30 1.04 -2.69
CA ILE A 44 17.40 2.06 -3.22
C ILE A 44 16.00 1.48 -3.45
N VAL A 45 15.92 0.27 -4.01
CA VAL A 45 14.62 -0.42 -4.21
C VAL A 45 13.95 -0.70 -2.87
N LEU A 46 14.68 -1.20 -1.87
CA LEU A 46 14.14 -1.45 -0.52
C LEU A 46 13.64 -0.15 0.15
N VAL A 47 14.37 0.95 0.03
CA VAL A 47 13.99 2.26 0.56
C VAL A 47 12.74 2.80 -0.15
N VAL A 48 12.63 2.65 -1.49
CA VAL A 48 11.45 3.09 -2.25
C VAL A 48 10.20 2.28 -1.89
N LEU A 49 10.32 0.96 -1.67
CA LEU A 49 9.19 0.16 -1.18
C LEU A 49 8.75 0.54 0.25
N ALA A 50 9.69 0.98 1.10
CA ALA A 50 9.38 1.42 2.46
C ALA A 50 8.64 2.78 2.53
N LEU A 51 8.58 3.55 1.43
CA LEU A 51 7.86 4.84 1.39
C LEU A 51 6.33 4.67 1.30
N PHE A 52 5.83 3.47 0.97
CA PHE A 52 4.40 3.16 1.07
C PHE A 52 4.00 2.84 2.51
N SER A 53 4.29 3.77 3.44
CA SER A 53 3.72 3.71 4.78
C SER A 53 2.21 3.80 4.66
N CYS A 54 1.54 2.65 4.84
CA CYS A 54 0.10 2.51 4.71
C CYS A 54 -0.57 3.38 5.78
N ARG A 55 -1.26 4.45 5.37
CA ARG A 55 -2.11 5.22 6.28
C ARG A 55 -3.23 4.29 6.73
N LYS A 56 -3.39 4.13 8.03
CA LYS A 56 -4.46 3.31 8.60
C LYS A 56 -5.76 4.10 8.54
N PRO A 57 -6.75 3.69 7.74
CA PRO A 57 -8.05 4.38 7.70
C PRO A 57 -8.74 4.28 9.06
N LEU A 58 -9.77 5.12 9.25
CA LEU A 58 -10.64 4.99 10.41
C LEU A 58 -11.27 3.58 10.43
N PRO A 59 -11.37 2.95 11.63
CA PRO A 59 -12.18 1.76 11.80
C PRO A 59 -13.63 2.03 11.35
N GLU A 60 -14.29 1.01 10.81
CA GLU A 60 -15.67 1.12 10.30
C GLU A 60 -16.65 1.68 11.34
N GLU A 61 -16.51 1.23 12.58
CA GLU A 61 -17.29 1.69 13.74
C GLU A 61 -17.02 3.16 14.15
N LYS A 62 -15.94 3.79 13.66
CA LYS A 62 -15.55 5.17 13.95
C LYS A 62 -15.75 6.12 12.76
N LEU A 63 -16.39 5.67 11.69
CA LEU A 63 -16.65 6.52 10.51
C LEU A 63 -17.51 7.76 10.83
N SER A 64 -18.33 7.73 11.89
CA SER A 64 -19.14 8.88 12.32
C SER A 64 -18.28 10.10 12.74
N TYR A 65 -17.03 9.87 13.15
CA TYR A 65 -16.07 10.91 13.52
C TYR A 65 -15.55 11.69 12.31
N GLU A 66 -15.58 11.11 11.12
CA GLU A 66 -15.11 11.76 9.90
C GLU A 66 -15.88 13.05 9.62
N GLY A 67 -15.19 14.12 9.23
CA GLY A 67 -15.77 15.42 8.89
C GLY A 67 -15.12 16.59 9.62
N VAL A 68 -15.72 17.78 9.42
CA VAL A 68 -15.28 19.03 10.04
C VAL A 68 -16.17 19.34 11.23
N TRP A 69 -15.53 19.52 12.38
CA TRP A 69 -16.12 19.79 13.67
C TRP A 69 -15.68 21.16 14.19
N HIS A 70 -16.61 21.91 14.76
CA HIS A 70 -16.38 23.31 15.12
C HIS A 70 -17.08 23.73 16.41
N SER A 71 -16.43 24.61 17.16
CA SER A 71 -16.96 25.48 18.21
C SER A 71 -16.23 26.84 18.17
N GLU A 72 -16.66 27.80 18.98
CA GLU A 72 -15.98 29.09 19.12
C GLU A 72 -14.49 28.97 19.48
N GLU A 73 -14.14 27.99 20.32
CA GLU A 73 -12.78 27.80 20.82
C GLU A 73 -11.96 26.77 20.04
N MET A 74 -12.57 25.96 19.18
CA MET A 74 -11.91 24.78 18.61
C MET A 74 -12.40 24.46 17.18
N LYS A 75 -11.47 24.04 16.32
CA LYS A 75 -11.74 23.47 14.99
C LYS A 75 -11.00 22.16 14.84
N MET A 76 -11.68 21.15 14.32
CA MET A 76 -11.14 19.81 14.15
C MET A 76 -11.62 19.24 12.81
N HIS A 77 -10.72 18.70 12.01
CA HIS A 77 -11.05 17.98 10.78
C HIS A 77 -10.47 16.57 10.88
N ILE A 78 -11.34 15.59 10.95
CA ILE A 78 -10.99 14.17 10.95
C ILE A 78 -11.30 13.64 9.55
N SER A 79 -10.31 13.08 8.87
CA SER A 79 -10.49 12.47 7.55
C SER A 79 -10.71 10.95 7.66
N ALA A 80 -11.45 10.35 6.72
CA ALA A 80 -11.67 8.91 6.63
C ALA A 80 -10.36 8.08 6.63
N ASN A 81 -9.27 8.67 6.16
CA ASN A 81 -7.94 8.04 6.13
C ASN A 81 -7.21 8.04 7.50
N GLY A 82 -7.87 8.51 8.57
CA GLY A 82 -7.32 8.55 9.92
C GLY A 82 -6.46 9.77 10.25
N THR A 83 -6.40 10.81 9.40
CA THR A 83 -5.67 12.05 9.74
C THR A 83 -6.54 13.05 10.50
N LEU A 84 -5.92 13.75 11.44
CA LEU A 84 -6.50 14.86 12.19
C LEU A 84 -5.76 16.18 11.88
N ALA A 85 -6.53 17.21 11.55
CA ALA A 85 -6.10 18.60 11.63
C ALA A 85 -6.89 19.32 12.74
N TYR A 86 -6.19 19.86 13.72
CA TYR A 86 -6.76 20.46 14.92
C TYR A 86 -6.23 21.87 15.14
N LYS A 87 -7.12 22.77 15.57
CA LYS A 87 -6.78 24.11 16.07
C LYS A 87 -7.58 24.42 17.32
N ARG A 88 -6.90 24.92 18.35
CA ARG A 88 -7.50 25.49 19.56
C ARG A 88 -7.19 26.97 19.64
N PHE A 89 -8.18 27.76 19.97
CA PHE A 89 -8.07 29.17 20.27
C PHE A 89 -8.23 29.34 21.79
N ARG A 90 -7.23 29.95 22.44
CA ARG A 90 -7.31 30.35 23.84
C ARG A 90 -6.71 31.73 24.00
N ASN A 91 -7.55 32.73 24.28
CA ASN A 91 -7.14 34.12 24.44
C ASN A 91 -6.22 34.57 23.29
N ASN A 92 -4.95 34.85 23.59
CA ASN A 92 -3.93 35.30 22.63
C ASN A 92 -3.05 34.16 22.09
N SER A 93 -3.43 32.91 22.29
CA SER A 93 -2.67 31.74 21.84
C SER A 93 -3.50 30.86 20.92
N THR A 94 -2.84 30.29 19.92
CA THR A 94 -3.42 29.28 19.04
C THR A 94 -2.52 28.06 19.07
N THR A 95 -3.08 26.90 19.42
CA THR A 95 -2.39 25.61 19.35
C THR A 95 -2.88 24.87 18.12
N SER A 96 -1.98 24.31 17.32
CA SER A 96 -2.33 23.50 16.16
C SER A 96 -1.67 22.13 16.25
N ILE A 97 -2.42 21.07 15.93
CA ILE A 97 -1.93 19.70 15.87
C ILE A 97 -2.33 19.14 14.50
N ASN A 98 -1.37 18.63 13.75
CA ASN A 98 -1.62 17.88 12.53
C ASN A 98 -0.93 16.53 12.66
N GLY A 99 -1.67 15.44 12.49
CA GLY A 99 -1.11 14.10 12.66
C GLY A 99 -2.08 12.99 12.29
N THR A 100 -1.62 11.76 12.45
CA THR A 100 -2.42 10.56 12.24
C THR A 100 -2.98 10.07 13.58
N ILE A 101 -4.24 9.68 13.60
CA ILE A 101 -4.86 8.96 14.72
C ILE A 101 -4.23 7.56 14.75
N THR A 102 -3.52 7.25 15.82
CA THR A 102 -2.78 6.00 15.97
C THR A 102 -3.59 4.93 16.70
N THR A 103 -4.51 5.35 17.57
CA THR A 103 -5.31 4.45 18.38
C THR A 103 -6.60 5.11 18.84
N PHE A 104 -7.64 4.30 19.01
CA PHE A 104 -8.85 4.62 19.74
C PHE A 104 -8.89 3.78 21.03
N GLU A 105 -9.17 4.41 22.16
CA GLU A 105 -9.37 3.77 23.45
C GLU A 105 -10.82 4.02 23.87
N GLY A 106 -11.72 3.10 23.46
CA GLY A 106 -13.15 3.40 23.48
C GLY A 106 -13.48 4.49 22.47
N ASP A 107 -13.90 5.66 22.95
CA ASP A 107 -14.21 6.83 22.12
C ASP A 107 -13.09 7.88 22.11
N ASP A 108 -12.17 7.81 23.09
CA ASP A 108 -10.97 8.63 23.14
C ASP A 108 -10.02 8.23 22.02
N PHE A 109 -9.23 9.19 21.52
CA PHE A 109 -8.29 8.90 20.46
C PHE A 109 -6.96 9.61 20.64
N ARG A 110 -5.91 8.94 20.19
CA ARG A 110 -4.53 9.41 20.33
C ARG A 110 -3.95 9.76 18.97
N VAL A 111 -3.29 10.92 18.89
CA VAL A 111 -2.72 11.47 17.66
C VAL A 111 -1.22 11.64 17.80
N GLY A 112 -0.49 11.19 16.79
CA GLY A 112 0.98 11.19 16.79
C GLY A 112 1.59 9.92 17.38
N VAL A 113 2.92 9.86 17.40
CA VAL A 113 3.71 8.68 17.76
C VAL A 113 4.70 9.02 18.87
N GLY A 114 4.91 8.09 19.81
CA GLY A 114 5.91 8.22 20.85
C GLY A 114 5.51 9.19 21.98
N PRO A 115 6.48 9.83 22.65
CA PRO A 115 6.25 10.62 23.86
C PRO A 115 5.56 11.98 23.60
N ILE A 116 5.44 12.39 22.33
CA ILE A 116 4.80 13.65 21.93
C ILE A 116 3.35 13.46 21.47
N ALA A 117 2.81 12.25 21.60
CA ALA A 117 1.44 11.96 21.19
C ALA A 117 0.42 12.66 22.11
N THR A 118 -0.64 13.18 21.53
CA THR A 118 -1.72 13.88 22.24
C THR A 118 -2.94 12.99 22.29
N THR A 119 -3.56 12.86 23.48
CA THR A 119 -4.84 12.21 23.66
C THR A 119 -5.95 13.26 23.66
N PHE A 120 -7.02 12.98 22.92
CA PHE A 120 -8.26 13.75 22.91
C PHE A 120 -9.33 12.94 23.64
N VAL A 121 -9.90 13.51 24.69
CA VAL A 121 -10.89 12.82 25.54
C VAL A 121 -12.29 13.10 24.99
N VAL A 122 -13.02 12.06 24.62
CA VAL A 122 -14.35 12.15 24.01
C VAL A 122 -15.39 11.73 25.03
N SER A 123 -15.99 12.69 25.72
CA SER A 123 -16.99 12.40 26.75
C SER A 123 -18.37 12.11 26.19
N LYS A 124 -18.66 12.54 24.95
CA LYS A 124 -19.84 12.14 24.18
C LYS A 124 -19.43 11.89 22.72
N PRO A 125 -19.55 10.66 22.21
CA PRO A 125 -19.20 10.35 20.82
C PRO A 125 -20.14 11.08 19.85
N PRO A 126 -19.81 11.14 18.55
CA PRO A 126 -20.69 11.69 17.52
C PRO A 126 -22.12 11.13 17.60
N HIS A 127 -23.10 12.00 17.83
CA HIS A 127 -24.52 11.68 17.85
C HIS A 127 -25.33 12.84 17.29
N GLN A 128 -26.60 12.61 16.97
CA GLN A 128 -27.50 13.65 16.49
C GLN A 128 -28.33 14.24 17.63
N VAL A 129 -28.44 15.57 17.63
CA VAL A 129 -29.38 16.34 18.44
C VAL A 129 -30.11 17.27 17.47
N ASP A 130 -31.43 17.13 17.38
CA ASP A 130 -32.28 17.93 16.48
C ASP A 130 -31.78 17.95 15.02
N GLY A 131 -31.35 16.78 14.52
CA GLY A 131 -30.82 16.63 13.16
C GLY A 131 -29.40 17.16 12.95
N THR A 132 -28.78 17.72 13.99
CA THR A 132 -27.41 18.26 13.94
C THR A 132 -26.46 17.26 14.60
N TRP A 133 -25.36 16.94 13.91
CA TRP A 133 -24.31 16.11 14.47
C TRP A 133 -23.48 16.89 15.50
N VAL A 134 -23.35 16.33 16.69
CA VAL A 134 -22.60 16.90 17.80
C VAL A 134 -21.68 15.86 18.45
N MET A 135 -20.58 16.31 19.04
CA MET A 135 -19.72 15.51 19.90
C MET A 135 -19.11 16.39 21.00
N VAL A 136 -18.62 15.79 22.09
CA VAL A 136 -17.94 16.54 23.14
C VAL A 136 -16.51 16.03 23.27
N VAL A 137 -15.54 16.91 23.04
CA VAL A 137 -14.10 16.60 23.10
C VAL A 137 -13.40 17.58 24.04
N ASP A 138 -12.64 17.04 24.99
CA ASP A 138 -11.96 17.80 26.05
C ASP A 138 -12.91 18.78 26.76
N GLY A 139 -14.16 18.34 26.98
CA GLY A 139 -15.21 19.14 27.60
C GLY A 139 -15.86 20.20 26.70
N VAL A 140 -15.46 20.32 25.44
CA VAL A 140 -16.04 21.28 24.49
C VAL A 140 -17.03 20.60 23.55
N LEU A 141 -18.24 21.13 23.50
CA LEU A 141 -19.25 20.74 22.53
C LEU A 141 -18.84 21.22 21.13
N LEU A 142 -18.79 20.30 20.19
CA LEU A 142 -18.48 20.53 18.80
C LEU A 142 -19.68 20.18 17.93
N THR A 143 -19.93 20.99 16.92
CA THR A 143 -20.95 20.74 15.90
C THR A 143 -20.27 20.39 14.59
N LYS A 144 -20.81 19.39 13.90
CA LYS A 144 -20.35 19.03 12.56
C LYS A 144 -20.86 20.04 11.54
N ILE A 145 -19.97 20.53 10.68
CA ILE A 145 -20.35 21.41 9.58
C ILE A 145 -20.90 20.53 8.45
N THR A 146 -22.19 20.63 8.18
CA THR A 146 -22.81 20.11 6.97
C THR A 146 -22.74 21.20 5.91
N ASN A 147 -22.12 20.91 4.77
CA ASN A 147 -22.02 21.84 3.64
C ASN A 147 -23.04 21.47 2.55
#